data_AF-G2FER5-F1
#
_entry.id   AF-G2FER5-F1
#
_cell.length_a   1.000
_cell.length_b   1.000
_cell.length_c   1.000
_cell.angle_alpha   90.00
_cell.angle_beta   90.00
_cell.angle_gamma   90.00
#
_symmetry.space_group_name_H-M   'P 1'
#
loop_
_entity.id
_entity.type
_entity.pdbx_description
1 polymer ?
#
loop_
_entity_poly.entity_id
_entity_poly.type
_entity_poly.pdbx_seq_one_letter_code
_entity_poly.pdbx_strand_id
1 'polypeptide(L)'
;MNDFVEKARAYATQAHARIDQRRKYSNQPYDEHLKRVAELVEEVSDDPQMIAAAWLHDTVEDTPATHRDIEREFGAGVAQLVDELTDVSRPGDGNRALRKALDREHIARASVSAKTVKLADLIDNCRDICRHDPRFARVYLAEMEALLRVLQESNETLLKRAHKVWNRCRERLGAEKEASRHESEMFARHTQNASFDQWRALRLFTESFSASDIAEPLGSFDSDTSAIKAHEIMLSKGWSVAGLREDGVVEGYILRDDLQRGYCGDYRRSFSRGQLVRGDAPLSDVIYVLTRHASCFVNIIGGTSGIIIREHIQKPIVRMWLFGMITIIEINLVKRIEESYPDESWQSQLNDGRLDKAREMQQERQRRGQISRLIDCLQFSDKAQILIKDEVQLAWMGFDSRRVAKKALRDLESLRNNLAHSQDIVSHDWPQIARMTQRIEFLMGFGEE
;
A
#
# COMPACT_ATOMS: atom_id res chain seq x y z
N MET A 1 -6.19 -29.24 21.30
CA MET A 1 -5.51 -28.80 20.09
C MET A 1 -4.60 -29.92 19.61
N ASN A 2 -4.71 -30.27 18.32
CA ASN A 2 -3.88 -31.30 17.68
C ASN A 2 -2.43 -30.76 17.57
N ASP A 3 -1.41 -31.59 17.87
CA ASP A 3 0.02 -31.23 17.80
C ASP A 3 0.40 -30.63 16.42
N PHE A 4 -0.28 -31.10 15.37
CA PHE A 4 -0.16 -30.59 14.00
C PHE A 4 -0.58 -29.11 13.84
N VAL A 5 -1.68 -28.69 14.46
CA VAL A 5 -2.19 -27.31 14.36
C VAL A 5 -1.32 -26.35 15.18
N GLU A 6 -0.84 -26.78 16.35
CA GLU A 6 0.10 -25.97 17.14
C GLU A 6 1.42 -25.75 16.40
N LYS A 7 1.91 -26.76 15.65
CA LYS A 7 3.06 -26.58 14.75
C LYS A 7 2.80 -25.50 13.69
N ALA A 8 1.63 -25.52 13.03
CA ALA A 8 1.27 -24.53 12.02
C ALA A 8 1.16 -23.12 12.60
N ARG A 9 0.53 -22.99 13.76
CA ARG A 9 0.45 -21.73 14.53
C ARG A 9 1.84 -21.18 14.84
N ALA A 10 2.71 -22.00 15.44
CA ALA A 10 4.05 -21.57 15.82
C ALA A 10 4.89 -21.14 14.60
N TYR A 11 4.79 -21.88 13.50
CA TYR A 11 5.46 -21.55 12.24
C TYR A 11 4.99 -20.19 11.70
N ALA A 12 3.67 -19.99 11.57
CA ALA A 12 3.11 -18.75 11.03
C ALA A 12 3.47 -17.55 11.92
N THR A 13 3.25 -17.65 13.24
CA THR A 13 3.60 -16.59 14.19
C THR A 13 5.09 -16.21 14.08
N GLN A 14 5.98 -17.20 13.97
CA GLN A 14 7.40 -16.92 13.81
C GLN A 14 7.73 -16.27 12.46
N ALA A 15 7.14 -16.73 11.37
CA ALA A 15 7.37 -16.20 10.03
C ALA A 15 6.98 -14.71 9.94
N HIS A 16 5.78 -14.35 10.42
CA HIS A 16 5.30 -12.97 10.42
C HIS A 16 6.03 -12.08 11.45
N ALA A 17 6.47 -12.64 12.59
CA ALA A 17 7.27 -11.90 13.57
C ALA A 17 8.68 -11.54 13.06
N ARG A 18 9.31 -12.41 12.25
CA ARG A 18 10.65 -12.15 11.67
C ARG A 18 10.71 -10.92 10.77
N ILE A 19 9.58 -10.54 10.18
CA ILE A 19 9.46 -9.35 9.32
C ILE A 19 8.76 -8.18 10.03
N ASP A 20 8.53 -8.28 11.35
CA ASP A 20 7.76 -7.33 12.17
C ASP A 20 6.42 -6.93 11.53
N GLN A 21 5.70 -7.90 10.96
CA GLN A 21 4.41 -7.61 10.32
C GLN A 21 3.37 -7.23 11.37
N ARG A 22 2.66 -6.14 11.08
CA ARG A 22 1.64 -5.56 11.96
C ARG A 22 0.38 -5.23 11.19
N ARG A 23 -0.75 -5.26 11.89
CA ARG A 23 -2.05 -4.83 11.35
C ARG A 23 -2.02 -3.35 11.00
N LYS A 24 -2.47 -3.02 9.79
CA LYS A 24 -2.44 -1.65 9.22
C LYS A 24 -3.06 -0.59 10.13
N TYR A 25 -4.18 -0.90 10.79
CA TYR A 25 -4.97 0.09 11.54
C TYR A 25 -4.72 0.07 13.05
N SER A 26 -4.56 -1.12 13.64
CA SER A 26 -4.40 -1.29 15.09
C SER A 26 -2.93 -1.36 15.54
N ASN A 27 -1.99 -1.53 14.61
CA ASN A 27 -0.56 -1.78 14.88
C ASN A 27 -0.30 -3.02 15.76
N GLN A 28 -1.31 -3.89 15.92
CA GLN A 28 -1.17 -5.15 16.62
C GLN A 28 -0.28 -6.11 15.81
N PRO A 29 0.48 -6.99 16.50
CA PRO A 29 1.15 -8.12 15.87
C PRO A 29 0.21 -8.89 14.92
N TYR A 30 0.72 -9.35 13.77
CA TYR A 30 -0.12 -9.96 12.73
C TYR A 30 -0.71 -11.32 13.14
N ASP A 31 -0.09 -12.02 14.08
CA ASP A 31 -0.59 -13.30 14.63
C ASP A 31 -1.99 -13.19 15.26
N GLU A 32 -2.40 -12.00 15.72
CA GLU A 32 -3.77 -11.73 16.14
C GLU A 32 -4.80 -11.89 15.01
N HIS A 33 -4.42 -11.59 13.75
CA HIS A 33 -5.24 -11.88 12.57
C HIS A 33 -5.40 -13.38 12.38
N LEU A 34 -4.26 -14.07 12.28
CA LEU A 34 -4.17 -15.49 11.98
C LEU A 34 -4.97 -16.30 13.00
N LYS A 35 -4.87 -15.91 14.28
CA LYS A 35 -5.65 -16.47 15.37
C LYS A 35 -7.15 -16.34 15.13
N ARG A 36 -7.64 -15.13 14.81
CA ARG A 36 -9.08 -14.91 14.56
C ARG A 36 -9.60 -15.65 13.34
N VAL A 37 -8.79 -15.76 12.28
CA VAL A 37 -9.14 -16.54 11.09
C VAL A 37 -9.21 -18.03 11.44
N ALA A 38 -8.22 -18.57 12.15
CA ALA A 38 -8.22 -19.96 12.58
C ALA A 38 -9.39 -20.28 13.53
N GLU A 39 -9.68 -19.43 14.51
CA GLU A 39 -10.83 -19.58 15.42
C GLU A 39 -12.16 -19.61 14.64
N LEU A 40 -12.33 -18.77 13.62
CA LEU A 40 -13.53 -18.78 12.76
C LEU A 40 -13.66 -20.08 11.95
N VAL A 41 -12.54 -20.68 11.54
CA VAL A 41 -12.53 -21.96 10.82
C VAL A 41 -12.81 -23.12 11.78
N GLU A 42 -12.23 -23.10 12.98
CA GLU A 42 -12.48 -24.08 14.06
C GLU A 42 -13.95 -24.11 14.51
N GLU A 43 -14.69 -22.99 14.38
CA GLU A 43 -16.13 -22.96 14.65
C GLU A 43 -16.95 -23.84 13.67
N VAL A 44 -16.42 -24.13 12.49
CA VAL A 44 -17.19 -24.78 11.40
C VAL A 44 -16.53 -26.00 10.78
N SER A 45 -15.31 -26.34 11.20
CA SER A 45 -14.54 -27.48 10.74
C SER A 45 -13.60 -27.98 11.82
N ASP A 46 -13.55 -29.28 11.97
CA ASP A 46 -12.65 -30.04 12.84
C ASP A 46 -11.51 -30.71 12.04
N ASP A 47 -11.40 -30.41 10.74
CA ASP A 47 -10.28 -30.83 9.89
C ASP A 47 -8.97 -30.09 10.27
N PRO A 48 -7.95 -30.81 10.80
CA PRO A 48 -6.68 -30.21 11.18
C PRO A 48 -5.92 -29.57 10.02
N GLN A 49 -6.08 -30.07 8.78
CA GLN A 49 -5.39 -29.49 7.61
C GLN A 49 -5.98 -28.14 7.24
N MET A 50 -7.30 -28.01 7.31
CA MET A 50 -8.00 -26.76 7.06
C MET A 50 -7.70 -25.69 8.13
N ILE A 51 -7.65 -26.09 9.40
CA ILE A 51 -7.28 -25.20 10.50
C ILE A 51 -5.80 -24.78 10.38
N ALA A 52 -4.91 -25.70 10.03
CA ALA A 52 -3.51 -25.38 9.76
C ALA A 52 -3.37 -24.40 8.57
N ALA A 53 -4.11 -24.61 7.48
CA ALA A 53 -4.13 -23.70 6.34
C ALA A 53 -4.66 -22.30 6.74
N ALA A 54 -5.63 -22.21 7.66
CA ALA A 54 -6.10 -20.93 8.19
C ALA A 54 -5.01 -20.15 8.95
N TRP A 55 -4.15 -20.84 9.70
CA TRP A 55 -2.97 -20.21 10.31
C TRP A 55 -1.93 -19.79 9.26
N LEU A 56 -1.80 -20.53 8.16
CA LEU A 56 -0.73 -20.36 7.17
C LEU A 56 -1.14 -19.52 5.95
N HIS A 57 -2.40 -19.10 5.81
CA HIS A 57 -2.94 -18.58 4.55
C HIS A 57 -2.16 -17.40 3.95
N ASP A 58 -1.64 -16.50 4.78
CA ASP A 58 -0.85 -15.34 4.33
C ASP A 58 0.66 -15.59 4.32
N THR A 59 1.12 -16.77 4.74
CA THR A 59 2.56 -17.00 4.96
C THR A 59 3.38 -16.94 3.68
N VAL A 60 2.87 -17.52 2.58
CA VAL A 60 3.54 -17.49 1.27
C VAL A 60 3.42 -16.12 0.60
N GLU A 61 2.34 -15.38 0.88
CA GLU A 61 2.10 -14.06 0.30
C GLU A 61 2.97 -12.97 0.95
N ASP A 62 3.00 -12.94 2.28
CA ASP A 62 3.58 -11.83 3.04
C ASP A 62 4.99 -12.09 3.58
N THR A 63 5.40 -13.36 3.68
CA THR A 63 6.69 -13.73 4.29
C THR A 63 7.64 -14.38 3.26
N PRO A 64 8.94 -14.52 3.58
CA PRO A 64 9.87 -15.26 2.72
C PRO A 64 9.61 -16.77 2.60
N ALA A 65 8.60 -17.32 3.29
CA ALA A 65 8.25 -18.73 3.21
C ALA A 65 7.75 -19.08 1.80
N THR A 66 8.13 -20.25 1.30
CA THR A 66 7.72 -20.72 -0.03
C THR A 66 6.70 -21.85 0.07
N HIS A 67 5.95 -22.10 -1.00
CA HIS A 67 5.08 -23.28 -1.11
C HIS A 67 5.82 -24.59 -0.78
N ARG A 68 7.08 -24.73 -1.23
CA ARG A 68 7.92 -25.90 -0.92
C ARG A 68 8.24 -26.03 0.56
N ASP A 69 8.38 -24.92 1.28
CA ASP A 69 8.54 -24.94 2.73
C ASP A 69 7.28 -25.45 3.42
N ILE A 70 6.11 -24.97 2.98
CA ILE A 70 4.82 -25.44 3.52
C ILE A 70 4.61 -26.92 3.24
N GLU A 71 4.89 -27.38 2.02
CA GLU A 71 4.78 -28.79 1.63
C GLU A 71 5.72 -29.68 2.43
N ARG A 72 6.97 -29.26 2.64
CA ARG A 72 7.94 -30.01 3.44
C ARG A 72 7.52 -30.11 4.90
N GLU A 73 6.97 -29.03 5.48
CA GLU A 73 6.67 -28.96 6.91
C GLU A 73 5.30 -29.55 7.29
N PHE A 74 4.32 -29.45 6.39
CA PHE A 74 2.90 -29.75 6.66
C PHE A 74 2.25 -30.71 5.65
N GLY A 75 2.97 -31.10 4.60
CA GLY A 75 2.52 -32.02 3.57
C GLY A 75 1.76 -31.35 2.42
N ALA A 76 1.57 -32.10 1.33
CA ALA A 76 0.98 -31.61 0.09
C ALA A 76 -0.46 -31.08 0.24
N GLY A 77 -1.27 -31.66 1.15
CA GLY A 77 -2.66 -31.21 1.36
C GLY A 77 -2.74 -29.78 1.90
N VAL A 78 -1.94 -29.43 2.90
CA VAL A 78 -1.90 -28.06 3.44
C VAL A 78 -1.25 -27.10 2.45
N ALA A 79 -0.19 -27.52 1.76
CA ALA A 79 0.47 -26.70 0.76
C ALA A 79 -0.48 -26.32 -0.39
N GLN A 80 -1.27 -27.28 -0.87
CA GLN A 80 -2.31 -27.03 -1.88
C GLN A 80 -3.36 -26.03 -1.39
N LEU A 81 -3.86 -26.16 -0.15
CA LEU A 81 -4.82 -25.21 0.42
C LEU A 81 -4.23 -23.79 0.51
N VAL A 82 -2.96 -23.66 0.90
CA VAL A 82 -2.28 -22.36 0.98
C VAL A 82 -2.07 -21.76 -0.41
N ASP A 83 -1.73 -22.56 -1.42
CA ASP A 83 -1.60 -22.11 -2.82
C ASP A 83 -2.95 -21.61 -3.38
N GLU A 84 -4.03 -22.34 -3.11
CA GLU A 84 -5.39 -21.95 -3.49
C GLU A 84 -5.85 -20.64 -2.82
N LEU A 85 -5.30 -20.31 -1.65
CA LEU A 85 -5.60 -19.10 -0.88
C LEU A 85 -4.73 -17.89 -1.23
N THR A 86 -3.56 -18.12 -1.83
CA THR A 86 -2.57 -17.09 -2.16
C THR A 86 -3.01 -16.31 -3.41
N ASP A 87 -2.95 -14.98 -3.36
CA ASP A 87 -3.26 -14.13 -4.52
C ASP A 87 -2.31 -14.44 -5.70
N VAL A 88 -2.88 -14.60 -6.91
CA VAL A 88 -2.12 -14.96 -8.11
C VAL A 88 -1.72 -13.73 -8.92
N SER A 89 -2.45 -12.63 -8.77
CA SER A 89 -2.21 -11.41 -9.51
C SER A 89 -0.88 -10.77 -9.14
N ARG A 90 -0.29 -10.08 -10.12
CA ARG A 90 0.96 -9.34 -9.98
C ARG A 90 0.66 -7.84 -10.10
N PRO A 91 1.43 -6.96 -9.45
CA PRO A 91 1.27 -5.52 -9.61
C PRO A 91 1.21 -5.08 -11.08
N GLY A 92 2.00 -5.72 -11.95
CA GLY A 92 2.06 -5.48 -13.39
C GLY A 92 0.94 -6.06 -14.25
N ASP A 93 -0.05 -6.76 -13.68
CA ASP A 93 -1.18 -7.34 -14.44
C ASP A 93 -2.27 -6.31 -14.79
N GLY A 94 -1.96 -5.01 -14.70
CA GLY A 94 -2.87 -3.91 -15.00
C GLY A 94 -3.49 -3.28 -13.76
N ASN A 95 -4.61 -2.58 -13.92
CA ASN A 95 -5.26 -1.83 -12.84
C ASN A 95 -5.81 -2.75 -11.72
N ARG A 96 -6.10 -2.17 -10.55
CA ARG A 96 -6.59 -2.91 -9.37
C ARG A 96 -7.81 -3.80 -9.68
N ALA A 97 -8.73 -3.33 -10.52
CA ALA A 97 -9.93 -4.07 -10.89
C ALA A 97 -9.59 -5.36 -11.65
N LEU A 98 -8.65 -5.29 -12.60
CA LEU A 98 -8.16 -6.47 -13.33
C LEU A 98 -7.44 -7.44 -12.40
N ARG A 99 -6.55 -6.95 -11.53
CA ARG A 99 -5.84 -7.79 -10.56
C ARG A 99 -6.81 -8.55 -9.64
N LYS A 100 -7.79 -7.84 -9.06
CA LYS A 100 -8.82 -8.47 -8.23
C LYS A 100 -9.80 -9.36 -9.01
N ALA A 101 -9.91 -9.20 -10.33
CA ALA A 101 -10.63 -10.16 -11.16
C ALA A 101 -9.85 -11.47 -11.33
N LEU A 102 -8.53 -11.41 -11.52
CA LEU A 102 -7.66 -12.59 -11.60
C LEU A 102 -7.64 -13.37 -10.28
N ASP A 103 -7.46 -12.69 -9.15
CA ASP A 103 -7.49 -13.33 -7.83
C ASP A 103 -8.86 -13.98 -7.55
N ARG A 104 -9.95 -13.31 -7.97
CA ARG A 104 -11.30 -13.85 -7.86
C ARG A 104 -11.50 -15.10 -8.72
N GLU A 105 -10.94 -15.12 -9.92
CA GLU A 105 -11.02 -16.29 -10.80
C GLU A 105 -10.24 -17.48 -10.22
N HIS A 106 -9.08 -17.23 -9.61
CA HIS A 106 -8.30 -18.24 -8.90
C HIS A 106 -9.10 -18.86 -7.76
N ILE A 107 -9.62 -18.04 -6.83
CA ILE A 107 -10.38 -18.56 -5.69
C ILE A 107 -11.73 -19.19 -6.11
N ALA A 108 -12.30 -18.78 -7.25
CA ALA A 108 -13.52 -19.40 -7.78
C ALA A 108 -13.31 -20.89 -8.11
N ARG A 109 -12.09 -21.26 -8.52
CA ARG A 109 -11.70 -22.64 -8.87
C ARG A 109 -11.14 -23.42 -7.68
N ALA A 110 -10.92 -22.76 -6.55
CA ALA A 110 -10.38 -23.37 -5.34
C ALA A 110 -11.36 -24.37 -4.70
N SER A 111 -10.82 -25.23 -3.83
CA SER A 111 -11.58 -26.21 -3.07
C SER A 111 -12.57 -25.56 -2.10
N VAL A 112 -13.58 -26.33 -1.69
CA VAL A 112 -14.57 -25.92 -0.66
C VAL A 112 -13.87 -25.48 0.63
N SER A 113 -12.79 -26.18 1.02
CA SER A 113 -11.99 -25.88 2.20
C SER A 113 -11.28 -24.54 2.06
N ALA A 114 -10.57 -24.29 0.96
CA ALA A 114 -9.91 -23.00 0.71
C ALA A 114 -10.93 -21.85 0.64
N LYS A 115 -12.06 -22.02 -0.07
CA LYS A 115 -13.14 -21.03 -0.11
C LYS A 115 -13.68 -20.69 1.29
N THR A 116 -13.77 -21.68 2.17
CA THR A 116 -14.24 -21.48 3.56
C THR A 116 -13.20 -20.74 4.41
N VAL A 117 -11.91 -21.06 4.27
CA VAL A 117 -10.85 -20.27 4.92
C VAL A 117 -10.86 -18.83 4.41
N LYS A 118 -11.06 -18.62 3.11
CA LYS A 118 -11.18 -17.27 2.53
C LYS A 118 -12.36 -16.49 3.11
N LEU A 119 -13.49 -17.13 3.41
CA LEU A 119 -14.59 -16.46 4.10
C LEU A 119 -14.22 -16.00 5.51
N ALA A 120 -13.46 -16.80 6.26
CA ALA A 120 -13.00 -16.43 7.60
C ALA A 120 -12.07 -15.21 7.54
N ASP A 121 -11.12 -15.21 6.60
CA ASP A 121 -10.26 -14.06 6.28
C ASP A 121 -11.10 -12.81 5.97
N LEU A 122 -12.03 -12.89 5.00
CA LEU A 122 -12.91 -11.77 4.63
C LEU A 122 -13.74 -11.25 5.81
N ILE A 123 -14.19 -12.11 6.72
CA ILE A 123 -14.95 -11.70 7.91
C ILE A 123 -14.08 -10.85 8.84
N ASP A 124 -12.86 -11.29 9.14
CA ASP A 124 -11.95 -10.55 10.03
C ASP A 124 -11.52 -9.22 9.40
N ASN A 125 -11.13 -9.26 8.13
CA ASN A 125 -10.71 -8.08 7.37
C ASN A 125 -11.83 -7.07 7.23
N CYS A 126 -13.06 -7.49 6.90
CA CYS A 126 -14.19 -6.58 6.80
C CYS A 126 -14.48 -5.89 8.15
N ARG A 127 -14.40 -6.60 9.28
CA ARG A 127 -14.64 -6.01 10.61
C ARG A 127 -13.62 -4.92 10.95
N ASP A 128 -12.36 -5.17 10.65
CA ASP A 128 -11.26 -4.24 10.92
C ASP A 128 -11.35 -3.00 10.01
N ILE A 129 -11.49 -3.22 8.69
CA ILE A 129 -11.60 -2.15 7.69
C ILE A 129 -12.82 -1.26 7.99
N CYS A 130 -13.98 -1.84 8.22
CA CYS A 130 -15.21 -1.08 8.47
C CYS A 130 -15.16 -0.27 9.77
N ARG A 131 -14.31 -0.64 10.73
CA ARG A 131 -14.14 0.09 11.98
C ARG A 131 -13.18 1.27 11.84
N HIS A 132 -12.16 1.13 10.99
CA HIS A 132 -11.01 2.03 10.97
C HIS A 132 -10.84 2.86 9.70
N ASP A 133 -11.48 2.46 8.59
CA ASP A 133 -11.31 3.12 7.29
C ASP A 133 -12.63 3.12 6.48
N PRO A 134 -13.62 3.95 6.84
CA PRO A 134 -14.91 4.01 6.16
C PRO A 134 -14.82 4.32 4.65
N ARG A 135 -13.74 4.97 4.22
CA ARG A 135 -13.49 5.28 2.81
C ARG A 135 -13.04 4.05 2.05
N PHE A 136 -11.99 3.38 2.53
CA PHE A 136 -11.54 2.12 1.91
C PHE A 136 -12.59 1.02 2.02
N ALA A 137 -13.39 1.01 3.09
CA ALA A 137 -14.49 0.07 3.27
C ALA A 137 -15.45 0.05 2.08
N ARG A 138 -15.69 1.18 1.40
CA ARG A 138 -16.58 1.22 0.21
C ARG A 138 -16.03 0.40 -0.96
N VAL A 139 -14.73 0.53 -1.22
CA VAL A 139 -14.03 -0.22 -2.27
C VAL A 139 -13.96 -1.69 -1.88
N TYR A 140 -13.53 -1.97 -0.65
CA TYR A 140 -13.42 -3.32 -0.12
C TYR A 140 -14.76 -4.06 -0.10
N LEU A 141 -15.88 -3.40 0.22
CA LEU A 141 -17.20 -4.03 0.19
C LEU A 141 -17.62 -4.42 -1.24
N ALA A 142 -17.28 -3.64 -2.26
CA ALA A 142 -17.54 -4.03 -3.65
C ALA A 142 -16.69 -5.25 -4.07
N GLU A 143 -15.42 -5.27 -3.66
CA GLU A 143 -14.52 -6.42 -3.87
C GLU A 143 -15.02 -7.67 -3.14
N MET A 144 -15.40 -7.52 -1.86
CA MET A 144 -15.96 -8.59 -1.03
C MET A 144 -17.28 -9.10 -1.61
N GLU A 145 -18.16 -8.24 -2.10
CA GLU A 145 -19.41 -8.66 -2.75
C GLU A 145 -19.12 -9.53 -3.99
N ALA A 146 -18.17 -9.12 -4.82
CA ALA A 146 -17.77 -9.89 -5.99
C ALA A 146 -17.17 -11.26 -5.62
N LEU A 147 -16.38 -11.32 -4.54
CA LEU A 147 -15.84 -12.57 -4.00
C LEU A 147 -16.95 -13.47 -3.44
N LEU A 148 -17.91 -12.93 -2.68
CA LEU A 148 -19.01 -13.71 -2.12
C LEU A 148 -19.82 -14.44 -3.21
N ARG A 149 -19.91 -13.90 -4.42
CA ARG A 149 -20.59 -14.56 -5.56
C ARG A 149 -19.88 -15.84 -6.03
N VAL A 150 -18.56 -15.93 -5.88
CA VAL A 150 -17.78 -17.13 -6.28
C VAL A 150 -17.49 -18.07 -5.10
N LEU A 151 -17.72 -17.62 -3.88
CA LEU A 151 -17.55 -18.40 -2.65
C LEU A 151 -18.83 -19.15 -2.22
N GLN A 152 -19.85 -19.29 -3.08
CA GLN A 152 -21.13 -19.93 -2.73
C GLN A 152 -20.98 -21.42 -2.35
N GLU A 153 -20.01 -22.11 -2.94
CA GLU A 153 -19.68 -23.52 -2.68
C GLU A 153 -18.74 -23.68 -1.47
N SER A 154 -19.02 -22.98 -0.38
CA SER A 154 -18.23 -23.00 0.86
C SER A 154 -19.10 -23.34 2.06
N ASN A 155 -18.58 -23.22 3.28
CA ASN A 155 -19.37 -23.43 4.48
C ASN A 155 -20.50 -22.39 4.62
N GLU A 156 -21.74 -22.89 4.69
CA GLU A 156 -22.96 -22.06 4.73
C GLU A 156 -23.01 -21.12 5.95
N THR A 157 -22.49 -21.55 7.11
CA THR A 157 -22.50 -20.75 8.34
C THR A 157 -21.60 -19.53 8.22
N LEU A 158 -20.36 -19.72 7.74
CA LEU A 158 -19.45 -18.61 7.49
C LEU A 158 -19.94 -17.74 6.33
N LEU A 159 -20.54 -18.33 5.29
CA LEU A 159 -21.09 -17.55 4.17
C LEU A 159 -22.20 -16.60 4.67
N LYS A 160 -23.14 -17.10 5.49
CA LYS A 160 -24.17 -16.25 6.13
C LYS A 160 -23.56 -15.18 7.04
N ARG A 161 -22.51 -15.52 7.80
CA ARG A 161 -21.80 -14.57 8.67
C ARG A 161 -21.09 -13.48 7.86
N ALA A 162 -20.45 -13.83 6.76
CA ALA A 162 -19.80 -12.88 5.86
C ALA A 162 -20.81 -11.90 5.24
N HIS A 163 -21.95 -12.40 4.74
CA HIS A 163 -23.05 -11.54 4.26
C HIS A 163 -23.59 -10.63 5.38
N LYS A 164 -23.71 -11.12 6.62
CA LYS A 164 -24.15 -10.31 7.76
C LYS A 164 -23.16 -9.19 8.10
N VAL A 165 -21.87 -9.48 8.10
CA VAL A 165 -20.82 -8.47 8.36
C VAL A 165 -20.79 -7.44 7.23
N TRP A 166 -20.85 -7.90 5.97
CA TRP A 166 -20.93 -7.07 4.79
C TRP A 166 -22.15 -6.13 4.83
N ASN A 167 -23.35 -6.67 5.09
CA ASN A 167 -24.58 -5.89 5.20
C ASN A 167 -24.50 -4.85 6.31
N ARG A 168 -24.04 -5.24 7.51
CA ARG A 168 -23.90 -4.31 8.64
C ARG A 168 -22.93 -3.16 8.31
N CYS A 169 -21.82 -3.47 7.67
CA CYS A 169 -20.87 -2.43 7.26
C CYS A 169 -21.47 -1.52 6.20
N ARG A 170 -22.14 -2.09 5.19
CA ARG A 170 -22.84 -1.34 4.15
C ARG A 170 -23.93 -0.42 4.71
N GLU A 171 -24.75 -0.91 5.65
CA GLU A 171 -25.78 -0.13 6.34
C GLU A 171 -25.18 1.02 7.15
N ARG A 172 -24.10 0.75 7.90
CA ARG A 172 -23.39 1.80 8.63
C ARG A 172 -22.86 2.89 7.70
N LEU A 173 -22.22 2.50 6.60
CA LEU A 173 -21.73 3.44 5.58
C LEU A 173 -22.87 4.15 4.85
N GLY A 174 -24.03 3.50 4.71
CA GLY A 174 -25.25 4.05 4.11
C GLY A 174 -25.92 5.10 5.00
N ALA A 175 -26.03 4.85 6.30
CA ALA A 175 -26.52 5.82 7.29
C ALA A 175 -25.58 7.03 7.40
N GLU A 176 -24.26 6.81 7.36
CA GLU A 176 -23.26 7.87 7.25
C GLU A 176 -23.38 8.63 5.92
N LYS A 177 -23.76 7.96 4.83
CA LYS A 177 -24.01 8.55 3.50
C LYS A 177 -25.33 9.32 3.43
N GLU A 178 -26.37 8.97 4.17
CA GLU A 178 -27.63 9.74 4.24
C GLU A 178 -27.46 11.02 5.07
N ALA A 179 -26.74 10.93 6.20
CA ALA A 179 -26.30 12.10 6.96
C ALA A 179 -25.42 13.02 6.10
N SER A 180 -24.46 12.44 5.36
CA SER A 180 -23.58 13.17 4.44
C SER A 180 -24.27 13.62 3.14
N ARG A 181 -25.35 12.96 2.67
CA ARG A 181 -26.12 13.36 1.46
C ARG A 181 -26.99 14.57 1.71
N HIS A 182 -27.56 14.70 2.91
CA HIS A 182 -28.25 15.94 3.29
C HIS A 182 -27.27 17.13 3.28
N GLU A 183 -26.00 16.90 3.62
CA GLU A 183 -24.93 17.90 3.49
C GLU A 183 -24.39 18.02 2.04
N SER A 184 -24.39 16.92 1.27
CA SER A 184 -23.81 16.85 -0.09
C SER A 184 -24.76 17.30 -1.20
N GLU A 185 -26.09 17.26 -1.03
CA GLU A 185 -27.03 17.88 -1.96
C GLU A 185 -26.94 19.42 -1.92
N MET A 186 -26.49 19.98 -0.79
CA MET A 186 -26.00 21.35 -0.70
C MET A 186 -24.66 21.57 -1.46
N PHE A 187 -23.82 20.52 -1.54
CA PHE A 187 -22.44 20.55 -2.07
C PHE A 187 -22.32 20.23 -3.58
N ALA A 188 -23.23 19.41 -4.13
CA ALA A 188 -23.21 18.94 -5.53
C ALA A 188 -23.51 20.06 -6.54
N ARG A 189 -24.02 21.21 -6.08
CA ARG A 189 -24.11 22.42 -6.91
C ARG A 189 -22.75 23.12 -7.15
N HIS A 190 -21.67 22.69 -6.47
CA HIS A 190 -20.39 23.43 -6.45
C HIS A 190 -19.17 22.66 -7.01
N THR A 191 -19.29 21.42 -7.50
CA THR A 191 -18.13 20.57 -7.89
C THR A 191 -17.93 20.34 -9.39
N GLN A 192 -18.55 21.14 -10.27
CA GLN A 192 -18.34 21.03 -11.73
C GLN A 192 -17.01 21.61 -12.25
N ASN A 193 -16.11 22.12 -11.41
CA ASN A 193 -14.97 22.94 -11.85
C ASN A 193 -13.57 22.37 -11.50
N ALA A 194 -13.28 21.08 -11.73
CA ALA A 194 -11.89 20.66 -11.91
C ALA A 194 -11.42 21.09 -13.32
N SER A 195 -10.39 21.95 -13.43
CA SER A 195 -9.90 22.33 -14.76
C SER A 195 -9.19 21.14 -15.40
N PHE A 196 -9.48 20.90 -16.68
CA PHE A 196 -8.93 19.81 -17.49
C PHE A 196 -7.39 19.74 -17.46
N ASP A 197 -6.73 20.88 -17.22
CA ASP A 197 -5.26 20.99 -17.21
C ASP A 197 -4.61 20.36 -15.97
N GLN A 198 -5.28 20.35 -14.81
CA GLN A 198 -4.71 19.81 -13.57
C GLN A 198 -4.65 18.28 -13.58
N TRP A 199 -5.70 17.64 -14.12
CA TRP A 199 -5.73 16.20 -14.34
C TRP A 199 -4.69 15.76 -15.35
N ARG A 200 -4.53 16.54 -16.43
CA ARG A 200 -3.48 16.30 -17.42
C ARG A 200 -2.08 16.42 -16.82
N ALA A 201 -1.85 17.42 -15.96
CA ALA A 201 -0.57 17.58 -15.26
C ALA A 201 -0.29 16.42 -14.29
N LEU A 202 -1.26 16.03 -13.46
CA LEU A 202 -1.12 14.88 -12.56
C LEU A 202 -0.80 13.61 -13.33
N ARG A 203 -1.56 13.34 -14.41
CA ARG A 203 -1.37 12.18 -15.27
C ARG A 203 0.00 12.15 -15.94
N LEU A 204 0.42 13.28 -16.53
CA LEU A 204 1.77 13.41 -17.09
C LEU A 204 2.82 13.10 -16.02
N PHE A 205 2.71 13.64 -14.81
CA PHE A 205 3.69 13.40 -13.75
C PHE A 205 3.69 11.97 -13.19
N THR A 206 2.55 11.30 -13.13
CA THR A 206 2.45 9.92 -12.61
C THR A 206 2.80 8.87 -13.65
N GLU A 207 2.60 9.15 -14.93
CA GLU A 207 2.92 8.24 -16.05
C GLU A 207 4.32 8.51 -16.65
N SER A 208 4.98 9.63 -16.32
CA SER A 208 6.32 9.97 -16.86
C SER A 208 7.47 9.16 -16.28
N PHE A 209 7.27 8.49 -15.14
CA PHE A 209 8.33 7.76 -14.45
C PHE A 209 7.90 6.35 -14.11
N SER A 210 8.81 5.42 -14.35
CA SER A 210 8.61 3.98 -14.24
C SER A 210 9.66 3.35 -13.34
N ALA A 211 9.46 2.08 -12.98
CA ALA A 211 10.42 1.29 -12.23
C ALA A 211 11.79 1.26 -12.92
N SER A 212 11.84 1.21 -14.26
CA SER A 212 13.10 1.19 -15.03
C SER A 212 13.95 2.43 -14.82
N ASP A 213 13.32 3.59 -14.60
CA ASP A 213 14.02 4.87 -14.45
C ASP A 213 14.83 4.92 -13.14
N ILE A 214 14.50 4.08 -12.18
CA ILE A 214 15.13 4.05 -10.86
C ILE A 214 15.72 2.69 -10.48
N ALA A 215 15.51 1.65 -11.30
CA ALA A 215 16.13 0.35 -11.12
C ALA A 215 17.65 0.46 -11.20
N GLU A 216 18.33 -0.28 -10.32
CA GLU A 216 19.75 -0.57 -10.47
C GLU A 216 19.92 -1.98 -11.06
N PRO A 217 21.00 -2.27 -11.79
CA PRO A 217 21.28 -3.61 -12.27
C PRO A 217 21.36 -4.62 -11.12
N LEU A 218 20.64 -5.73 -11.23
CA LEU A 218 20.73 -6.84 -10.29
C LEU A 218 22.00 -7.65 -10.60
N GLY A 219 23.08 -7.33 -9.90
CA GLY A 219 24.29 -8.15 -9.90
C GLY A 219 23.97 -9.59 -9.52
N SER A 220 24.59 -10.57 -10.17
CA SER A 220 24.25 -11.98 -9.95
C SER A 220 25.44 -12.93 -10.01
N PHE A 221 25.27 -14.10 -9.38
CA PHE A 221 26.26 -15.19 -9.30
C PHE A 221 25.64 -16.50 -9.76
N ASP A 222 26.44 -17.40 -10.32
CA ASP A 222 25.99 -18.76 -10.66
C ASP A 222 25.85 -19.61 -9.39
N SER A 223 24.94 -20.59 -9.41
CA SER A 223 24.59 -21.37 -8.22
C SER A 223 25.78 -22.12 -7.59
N ASP A 224 26.77 -22.49 -8.39
CA ASP A 224 28.02 -23.15 -7.98
C ASP A 224 29.14 -22.17 -7.57
N THR A 225 28.86 -20.86 -7.51
CA THR A 225 29.81 -19.86 -7.00
C THR A 225 29.98 -20.02 -5.50
N SER A 226 31.23 -20.01 -5.00
CA SER A 226 31.54 -20.04 -3.56
C SER A 226 30.83 -18.92 -2.80
N ALA A 227 30.11 -19.26 -1.73
CA ALA A 227 29.37 -18.32 -0.89
C ALA A 227 30.29 -17.26 -0.26
N ILE A 228 31.50 -17.63 0.17
CA ILE A 228 32.49 -16.71 0.75
C ILE A 228 32.95 -15.68 -0.30
N LYS A 229 33.25 -16.16 -1.51
CA LYS A 229 33.69 -15.28 -2.61
C LYS A 229 32.56 -14.32 -3.03
N ALA A 230 31.33 -14.82 -3.13
CA ALA A 230 30.17 -13.97 -3.42
C ALA A 230 29.95 -12.93 -2.32
N HIS A 231 30.05 -13.31 -1.04
CA HIS A 231 29.95 -12.39 0.09
C HIS A 231 30.99 -11.27 0.02
N GLU A 232 32.26 -11.56 -0.26
CA GLU A 232 33.32 -10.55 -0.43
C GLU A 232 33.02 -9.58 -1.59
N ILE A 233 32.56 -10.09 -2.73
CA ILE A 233 32.19 -9.27 -3.89
C ILE A 233 30.99 -8.39 -3.55
N MET A 234 29.95 -8.95 -2.93
CA MET A 234 28.78 -8.19 -2.50
C MET A 234 29.15 -7.10 -1.50
N LEU A 235 30.02 -7.40 -0.53
CA LEU A 235 30.51 -6.44 0.45
C LEU A 235 31.27 -5.29 -0.21
N SER A 236 32.23 -5.60 -1.11
CA SER A 236 33.01 -4.58 -1.83
C SER A 236 32.18 -3.70 -2.75
N LYS A 237 31.08 -4.23 -3.31
CA LYS A 237 30.14 -3.48 -4.17
C LYS A 237 29.00 -2.82 -3.39
N GLY A 238 28.92 -3.03 -2.09
CA GLY A 238 27.82 -2.53 -1.26
C GLY A 238 26.46 -3.19 -1.54
N TRP A 239 26.45 -4.37 -2.16
CA TRP A 239 25.22 -5.12 -2.44
C TRP A 239 24.74 -5.84 -1.19
N SER A 240 23.51 -5.57 -0.76
CA SER A 240 22.80 -6.38 0.24
C SER A 240 22.12 -7.59 -0.39
N VAL A 241 21.79 -7.51 -1.68
CA VAL A 241 21.06 -8.53 -2.46
C VAL A 241 21.75 -8.75 -3.79
N ALA A 242 21.84 -10.00 -4.23
CA ALA A 242 22.32 -10.38 -5.56
C ALA A 242 21.41 -11.45 -6.16
N GLY A 243 21.25 -11.46 -7.49
CA GLY A 243 20.56 -12.51 -8.20
C GLY A 243 21.35 -13.82 -8.18
N LEU A 244 20.64 -14.93 -8.25
CA LEU A 244 21.20 -16.27 -8.38
C LEU A 244 20.84 -16.81 -9.76
N ARG A 245 21.86 -17.19 -10.53
CA ARG A 245 21.71 -17.73 -11.87
C ARG A 245 21.78 -19.25 -11.89
N GLU A 246 20.87 -19.84 -12.65
CA GLU A 246 20.94 -21.23 -13.12
C GLU A 246 20.79 -21.22 -14.64
N ASP A 247 21.65 -21.98 -15.32
CA ASP A 247 21.70 -22.04 -16.80
C ASP A 247 21.71 -20.67 -17.50
N GLY A 248 22.36 -19.68 -16.89
CA GLY A 248 22.49 -18.32 -17.42
C GLY A 248 21.30 -17.39 -17.16
N VAL A 249 20.25 -17.85 -16.48
CA VAL A 249 19.04 -17.07 -16.17
C VAL A 249 18.96 -16.79 -14.68
N VAL A 250 18.62 -15.56 -14.29
CA VAL A 250 18.39 -15.20 -12.89
C VAL A 250 17.03 -15.74 -12.45
N GLU A 251 17.03 -16.79 -11.64
CA GLU A 251 15.81 -17.48 -11.17
C GLU A 251 15.50 -17.26 -9.69
N GLY A 252 16.44 -16.65 -8.96
CA GLY A 252 16.27 -16.32 -7.56
C GLY A 252 17.25 -15.26 -7.11
N TYR A 253 17.40 -15.11 -5.80
CA TYR A 253 18.34 -14.18 -5.20
C TYR A 253 18.95 -14.74 -3.91
N ILE A 254 20.01 -14.09 -3.46
CA ILE A 254 20.71 -14.36 -2.21
C ILE A 254 20.86 -13.05 -1.43
N LEU A 255 20.85 -13.14 -0.10
CA LEU A 255 21.16 -12.02 0.78
C LEU A 255 22.61 -12.13 1.22
N ARG A 256 23.34 -11.02 1.19
CA ARG A 256 24.75 -10.99 1.61
C ARG A 256 24.92 -11.57 3.01
N ASP A 257 24.10 -11.12 3.94
CA ASP A 257 24.26 -11.41 5.37
C ASP A 257 23.96 -12.89 5.72
N ASP A 258 23.35 -13.66 4.79
CA ASP A 258 23.10 -15.08 4.95
C ASP A 258 24.31 -15.95 4.52
N LEU A 259 25.17 -15.44 3.64
CA LEU A 259 26.26 -16.21 3.03
C LEU A 259 27.36 -16.52 4.06
N GLN A 260 27.62 -17.81 4.30
CA GLN A 260 28.67 -18.24 5.24
C GLN A 260 29.68 -19.21 4.62
N ARG A 261 29.21 -20.36 4.12
CA ARG A 261 30.07 -21.44 3.57
C ARG A 261 29.31 -22.23 2.51
N GLY A 262 30.02 -23.03 1.71
CA GLY A 262 29.39 -23.78 0.61
C GLY A 262 29.21 -22.90 -0.64
N TYR A 263 28.11 -23.08 -1.33
CA TYR A 263 27.83 -22.46 -2.62
C TYR A 263 26.63 -21.51 -2.57
N CYS A 264 26.53 -20.57 -3.49
CA CYS A 264 25.43 -19.60 -3.53
C CYS A 264 24.06 -20.28 -3.66
N GLY A 265 24.00 -21.42 -4.37
CA GLY A 265 22.79 -22.24 -4.52
C GLY A 265 22.20 -22.73 -3.21
N ASP A 266 23.03 -22.93 -2.18
CA ASP A 266 22.59 -23.38 -0.84
C ASP A 266 21.75 -22.31 -0.11
N TYR A 267 21.85 -21.05 -0.54
CA TYR A 267 21.19 -19.88 0.06
C TYR A 267 20.08 -19.31 -0.84
N ARG A 268 19.64 -20.08 -1.83
CA ARG A 268 18.65 -19.66 -2.82
C ARG A 268 17.35 -19.19 -2.17
N ARG A 269 16.91 -18.00 -2.57
CA ARG A 269 15.56 -17.47 -2.30
C ARG A 269 14.83 -17.28 -3.62
N SER A 270 13.56 -17.70 -3.67
CA SER A 270 12.70 -17.47 -4.83
C SER A 270 12.13 -16.05 -4.80
N PHE A 271 11.95 -15.44 -5.96
CA PHE A 271 11.20 -14.19 -6.06
C PHE A 271 9.73 -14.45 -5.73
N SER A 272 9.20 -13.77 -4.71
CA SER A 272 7.75 -13.77 -4.48
C SER A 272 7.05 -12.87 -5.51
N ARG A 273 5.78 -13.18 -5.83
CA ARG A 273 5.01 -12.37 -6.80
C ARG A 273 4.82 -10.93 -6.33
N GLY A 274 4.67 -10.72 -5.02
CA GLY A 274 4.55 -9.40 -4.39
C GLY A 274 5.82 -8.54 -4.46
N GLN A 275 6.98 -9.14 -4.75
CA GLN A 275 8.26 -8.43 -4.88
C GLN A 275 8.59 -8.01 -6.32
N LEU A 276 7.86 -8.49 -7.32
CA LEU A 276 8.18 -8.29 -8.73
C LEU A 276 7.31 -7.23 -9.38
N VAL A 277 7.95 -6.27 -10.04
CA VAL A 277 7.29 -5.27 -10.91
C VAL A 277 7.85 -5.34 -12.33
N ARG A 278 7.07 -4.91 -13.30
CA ARG A 278 7.56 -4.73 -14.67
C ARG A 278 8.37 -3.44 -14.76
N GLY A 279 9.29 -3.38 -15.72
CA GLY A 279 10.07 -2.17 -15.97
C GLY A 279 9.22 -0.92 -16.25
N ASP A 280 8.06 -1.08 -16.86
CA ASP A 280 7.10 0.00 -17.18
C ASP A 280 6.14 0.33 -16.02
N ALA A 281 6.24 -0.36 -14.88
CA ALA A 281 5.37 -0.13 -13.74
C ALA A 281 5.56 1.28 -13.15
N PRO A 282 4.48 1.95 -12.71
CA PRO A 282 4.57 3.28 -12.11
C PRO A 282 5.35 3.26 -10.80
N LEU A 283 5.93 4.40 -10.42
CA LEU A 283 6.66 4.52 -9.15
C LEU A 283 5.78 4.24 -7.92
N SER A 284 4.46 4.41 -7.99
CA SER A 284 3.55 4.07 -6.88
C SER A 284 3.57 2.58 -6.57
N ASP A 285 3.62 1.71 -7.58
CA ASP A 285 3.74 0.26 -7.42
C ASP A 285 5.06 -0.11 -6.74
N VAL A 286 6.16 0.54 -7.13
CA VAL A 286 7.47 0.34 -6.49
C VAL A 286 7.42 0.70 -5.00
N ILE A 287 6.84 1.85 -4.66
CA ILE A 287 6.68 2.28 -3.26
C ILE A 287 5.79 1.26 -2.51
N TYR A 288 4.71 0.79 -3.13
CA TYR A 288 3.83 -0.23 -2.56
C TYR A 288 4.60 -1.52 -2.23
N VAL A 289 5.42 -2.03 -3.15
CA VAL A 289 6.26 -3.22 -2.90
C VAL A 289 7.22 -2.98 -1.75
N LEU A 290 7.92 -1.84 -1.74
CA LEU A 290 8.90 -1.49 -0.71
C LEU A 290 8.29 -1.23 0.68
N THR A 291 6.96 -1.06 0.78
CA THR A 291 6.28 -0.99 2.08
C THR A 291 6.16 -2.35 2.75
N ARG A 292 6.17 -3.44 1.96
CA ARG A 292 6.01 -4.82 2.44
C ARG A 292 7.31 -5.62 2.38
N HIS A 293 8.17 -5.31 1.41
CA HIS A 293 9.40 -6.04 1.17
C HIS A 293 10.60 -5.11 1.23
N ALA A 294 11.75 -5.64 1.62
CA ALA A 294 13.01 -4.88 1.65
C ALA A 294 13.56 -4.55 0.26
N SER A 295 13.12 -5.30 -0.76
CA SER A 295 13.57 -5.15 -2.14
C SER A 295 12.42 -5.37 -3.11
N CYS A 296 12.44 -4.60 -4.19
CA CYS A 296 11.53 -4.68 -5.32
C CYS A 296 12.37 -5.08 -6.54
N PHE A 297 12.05 -6.21 -7.17
CA PHE A 297 12.76 -6.73 -8.32
C PHE A 297 12.04 -6.31 -9.61
N VAL A 298 12.82 -5.92 -10.61
CA VAL A 298 12.30 -5.34 -11.85
C VAL A 298 12.55 -6.30 -13.00
N ASN A 299 11.48 -6.67 -13.68
CA ASN A 299 11.52 -7.47 -14.90
C ASN A 299 11.74 -6.58 -16.11
N ILE A 300 12.85 -6.77 -16.80
CA ILE A 300 13.22 -6.07 -18.03
C ILE A 300 13.53 -7.15 -19.08
N ILE A 301 12.78 -7.15 -20.18
CA ILE A 301 12.96 -8.00 -21.36
C ILE A 301 13.31 -9.46 -21.01
N GLY A 302 12.29 -10.26 -20.70
CA GLY A 302 12.42 -11.72 -20.60
C GLY A 302 13.03 -12.27 -19.30
N GLY A 303 13.42 -11.43 -18.34
CA GLY A 303 13.91 -11.89 -17.04
C GLY A 303 14.02 -10.82 -15.96
N THR A 304 14.31 -11.25 -14.73
CA THR A 304 14.55 -10.37 -13.58
C THR A 304 15.99 -9.88 -13.59
N SER A 305 16.17 -8.59 -13.91
CA SER A 305 17.50 -8.01 -14.13
C SER A 305 17.71 -6.66 -13.43
N GLY A 306 16.66 -6.10 -12.81
CA GLY A 306 16.75 -4.88 -12.01
C GLY A 306 16.37 -5.10 -10.55
N ILE A 307 16.86 -4.23 -9.68
CA ILE A 307 16.50 -4.15 -8.27
C ILE A 307 16.31 -2.71 -7.82
N ILE A 308 15.31 -2.51 -6.99
CA ILE A 308 15.04 -1.26 -6.30
C ILE A 308 14.96 -1.57 -4.79
N ILE A 309 15.74 -0.85 -4.01
CA ILE A 309 15.68 -0.87 -2.53
C ILE A 309 15.31 0.52 -2.03
N ARG A 310 14.98 0.66 -0.74
CA ARG A 310 14.49 1.92 -0.18
C ARG A 310 15.46 3.07 -0.37
N GLU A 311 16.76 2.80 -0.37
CA GLU A 311 17.83 3.77 -0.61
C GLU A 311 17.71 4.44 -1.98
N HIS A 312 17.20 3.72 -3.00
CA HIS A 312 17.00 4.26 -4.34
C HIS A 312 15.87 5.29 -4.42
N ILE A 313 15.02 5.39 -3.39
CA ILE A 313 13.98 6.43 -3.29
C ILE A 313 14.60 7.83 -3.09
N GLN A 314 15.89 7.89 -2.73
CA GLN A 314 16.66 9.13 -2.73
C GLN A 314 17.04 9.62 -4.13
N LYS A 315 16.87 8.82 -5.18
CA LYS A 315 17.26 9.20 -6.53
C LYS A 315 16.52 10.48 -6.97
N PRO A 316 17.18 11.38 -7.73
CA PRO A 316 16.59 12.65 -8.15
C PRO A 316 15.21 12.53 -8.79
N ILE A 317 14.99 11.47 -9.59
CA ILE A 317 13.72 11.18 -10.26
C ILE A 317 12.58 11.01 -9.26
N VAL A 318 12.79 10.22 -8.21
CA VAL A 318 11.76 9.98 -7.17
C VAL A 318 11.53 11.25 -6.35
N ARG A 319 12.59 12.02 -6.06
CA ARG A 319 12.48 13.30 -5.37
C ARG A 319 11.67 14.32 -6.16
N MET A 320 11.94 14.43 -7.47
CA MET A 320 11.17 15.29 -8.38
C MET A 320 9.70 14.86 -8.44
N TRP A 321 9.46 13.55 -8.53
CA TRP A 321 8.12 12.99 -8.54
C TRP A 321 7.35 13.30 -7.25
N LEU A 322 7.93 13.04 -6.08
CA LEU A 322 7.32 13.35 -4.78
C LEU A 322 7.09 14.86 -4.59
N PHE A 323 8.05 15.70 -5.03
CA PHE A 323 7.89 17.15 -4.95
C PHE A 323 6.76 17.65 -5.85
N GLY A 324 6.63 17.10 -7.06
CA GLY A 324 5.51 17.36 -7.96
C GLY A 324 4.17 16.98 -7.32
N MET A 325 4.09 15.82 -6.68
CA MET A 325 2.89 15.39 -5.94
C MET A 325 2.51 16.38 -4.82
N ILE A 326 3.47 16.82 -4.01
CA ILE A 326 3.23 17.80 -2.94
C ILE A 326 2.78 19.14 -3.52
N THR A 327 3.36 19.56 -4.65
CA THR A 327 2.99 20.80 -5.34
C THR A 327 1.53 20.75 -5.81
N ILE A 328 1.11 19.62 -6.37
CA ILE A 328 -0.29 19.40 -6.78
C ILE A 328 -1.23 19.45 -5.57
N ILE A 329 -0.85 18.82 -4.45
CA ILE A 329 -1.61 18.92 -3.20
C ILE A 329 -1.75 20.38 -2.76
N GLU A 330 -0.65 21.15 -2.77
CA GLU A 330 -0.66 22.56 -2.38
C GLU A 330 -1.56 23.42 -3.28
N ILE A 331 -1.52 23.20 -4.60
CA ILE A 331 -2.41 23.87 -5.56
C ILE A 331 -3.87 23.55 -5.25
N ASN A 332 -4.19 22.29 -4.97
CA ASN A 332 -5.55 21.89 -4.62
C ASN A 332 -6.04 22.49 -3.29
N LEU A 333 -5.15 22.68 -2.30
CA LEU A 333 -5.50 23.39 -1.06
C LEU A 333 -5.89 24.84 -1.35
N VAL A 334 -5.12 25.56 -2.18
CA VAL A 334 -5.41 26.96 -2.54
C VAL A 334 -6.77 27.06 -3.21
N LYS A 335 -7.00 26.24 -4.25
CA LYS A 335 -8.27 26.24 -4.97
C LYS A 335 -9.46 25.95 -4.05
N ARG A 336 -9.29 24.99 -3.13
CA ARG A 336 -10.34 24.63 -2.19
C ARG A 336 -10.65 25.75 -1.20
N ILE A 337 -9.64 26.51 -0.77
CA ILE A 337 -9.84 27.70 0.06
C ILE A 337 -10.63 28.74 -0.73
N GLU A 338 -10.28 29.01 -1.99
CA GLU A 338 -10.98 30.00 -2.82
C GLU A 338 -12.45 29.63 -3.05
N GLU A 339 -12.73 28.34 -3.29
CA GLU A 339 -14.10 27.84 -3.43
C GLU A 339 -14.90 27.94 -2.12
N SER A 340 -14.25 27.74 -0.98
CA SER A 340 -14.91 27.70 0.33
C SER A 340 -15.05 29.09 0.96
N TYR A 341 -14.22 30.05 0.56
CA TYR A 341 -14.13 31.40 1.10
C TYR A 341 -13.95 32.43 -0.03
N PRO A 342 -14.96 32.59 -0.93
CA PRO A 342 -14.85 33.44 -2.13
C PRO A 342 -14.74 34.94 -1.82
N ASP A 343 -15.12 35.36 -0.61
CA ASP A 343 -15.03 36.72 -0.08
C ASP A 343 -13.73 36.97 0.70
N GLU A 344 -12.76 36.06 0.61
CA GLU A 344 -11.52 36.05 1.38
C GLU A 344 -11.69 35.96 2.91
N SER A 345 -12.87 35.53 3.39
CA SER A 345 -13.12 35.33 4.83
C SER A 345 -12.19 34.29 5.48
N TRP A 346 -11.47 33.50 4.68
CA TRP A 346 -10.38 32.62 5.15
C TRP A 346 -9.30 33.38 5.93
N GLN A 347 -9.11 34.69 5.71
CA GLN A 347 -8.14 35.48 6.47
C GLN A 347 -8.44 35.42 7.97
N SER A 348 -9.71 35.46 8.37
CA SER A 348 -10.13 35.33 9.77
C SER A 348 -9.79 33.99 10.42
N GLN A 349 -9.44 32.98 9.61
CA GLN A 349 -9.04 31.65 10.07
C GLN A 349 -7.55 31.59 10.46
N LEU A 350 -6.77 32.64 10.20
CA LEU A 350 -5.37 32.74 10.60
C LEU A 350 -5.20 33.75 11.74
N ASN A 351 -4.09 33.64 12.47
CA ASN A 351 -3.74 34.67 13.44
C ASN A 351 -3.07 35.85 12.74
N ASP A 352 -3.11 37.03 13.36
CA ASP A 352 -2.60 38.27 12.78
C ASP A 352 -1.12 38.15 12.38
N GLY A 353 -0.29 37.52 13.22
CA GLY A 353 1.13 37.35 12.93
C GLY A 353 1.44 36.48 11.69
N ARG A 354 0.58 35.53 11.31
CA ARG A 354 0.72 34.76 10.06
C ARG A 354 0.27 35.57 8.86
N LEU A 355 -0.83 36.31 9.01
CA LEU A 355 -1.32 37.21 7.96
C LEU A 355 -0.33 38.34 7.66
N ASP A 356 0.27 38.93 8.69
CA ASP A 356 1.22 40.03 8.51
C ASP A 356 2.46 39.57 7.74
N LYS A 357 3.00 38.38 8.05
CA LYS A 357 4.09 37.78 7.26
C LYS A 357 3.70 37.55 5.79
N ALA A 358 2.48 37.09 5.53
CA ALA A 358 1.99 36.90 4.17
C ALA A 358 1.84 38.25 3.43
N ARG A 359 1.36 39.29 4.12
CA ARG A 359 1.25 40.66 3.59
C ARG A 359 2.62 41.28 3.30
N GLU A 360 3.59 41.11 4.20
CA GLU A 360 4.97 41.54 3.98
C GLU A 360 5.56 40.90 2.71
N MET A 361 5.38 39.58 2.56
CA MET A 361 5.84 38.86 1.38
C MET A 361 5.11 39.32 0.10
N GLN A 362 3.81 39.57 0.19
CA GLN A 362 3.02 40.09 -0.94
C GLN A 362 3.50 41.48 -1.36
N GLN A 363 3.70 42.40 -0.40
CA GLN A 363 4.20 43.76 -0.65
C GLN A 363 5.58 43.73 -1.30
N GLU A 364 6.49 42.86 -0.84
CA GLU A 364 7.81 42.71 -1.44
C GLU A 364 7.74 42.14 -2.87
N ARG A 365 6.84 41.19 -3.15
CA ARG A 365 6.60 40.68 -4.51
C ARG A 365 6.04 41.77 -5.43
N GLN A 366 5.08 42.56 -4.95
CA GLN A 366 4.49 43.67 -5.69
C GLN A 366 5.51 44.78 -5.98
N ARG A 367 6.38 45.09 -5.00
CA ARG A 367 7.51 46.01 -5.18
C ARG A 367 8.46 45.57 -6.29
N ARG A 368 8.63 44.26 -6.50
CA ARG A 368 9.42 43.67 -7.60
C ARG A 368 8.65 43.55 -8.91
N GLY A 369 7.44 44.09 -9.00
CA GLY A 369 6.60 44.03 -10.20
C GLY A 369 5.91 42.69 -10.44
N GLN A 370 5.84 41.81 -9.43
CA GLN A 370 5.17 40.51 -9.54
C GLN A 370 3.70 40.63 -9.15
N ILE A 371 2.82 40.02 -9.95
CA ILE A 371 1.42 39.84 -9.60
C ILE A 371 1.35 38.69 -8.58
N SER A 372 0.93 38.99 -7.35
CA SER A 372 0.81 38.00 -6.28
C SER A 372 -0.43 38.26 -5.45
N ARG A 373 -1.27 37.24 -5.28
CA ARG A 373 -2.41 37.29 -4.36
C ARG A 373 -1.93 36.98 -2.94
N LEU A 374 -2.71 37.35 -1.93
CA LEU A 374 -2.32 37.13 -0.53
C LEU A 374 -2.25 35.63 -0.20
N ILE A 375 -3.19 34.84 -0.74
CA ILE A 375 -3.22 33.38 -0.57
C ILE A 375 -1.97 32.68 -1.13
N ASP A 376 -1.36 33.22 -2.18
CA ASP A 376 -0.13 32.70 -2.80
C ASP A 376 1.12 32.97 -1.96
N CYS A 377 1.00 33.79 -0.90
CA CYS A 377 2.07 34.14 0.04
C CYS A 377 1.99 33.34 1.35
N LEU A 378 0.91 32.58 1.55
CA LEU A 378 0.76 31.68 2.69
C LEU A 378 1.71 30.49 2.60
N GLN A 379 2.17 30.00 3.76
CA GLN A 379 2.89 28.73 3.82
C GLN A 379 1.92 27.55 3.64
N PHE A 380 2.46 26.38 3.27
CA PHE A 380 1.68 25.15 3.14
C PHE A 380 0.86 24.84 4.41
N SER A 381 1.48 24.97 5.59
CA SER A 381 0.80 24.74 6.86
C SER A 381 -0.29 25.76 7.17
N ASP A 382 -0.18 27.00 6.69
CA ASP A 382 -1.23 28.01 6.82
C ASP A 382 -2.44 27.64 5.96
N LYS A 383 -2.20 27.31 4.69
CA LYS A 383 -3.24 26.87 3.74
C LYS A 383 -4.00 25.66 4.28
N ALA A 384 -3.25 24.66 4.77
CA ALA A 384 -3.88 23.46 5.30
C ALA A 384 -4.62 23.72 6.62
N GLN A 385 -4.14 24.65 7.46
CA GLN A 385 -4.81 25.02 8.71
C GLN A 385 -6.16 25.70 8.51
N ILE A 386 -6.29 26.51 7.45
CA ILE A 386 -7.56 27.15 7.08
C ILE A 386 -8.63 26.06 6.88
N LEU A 387 -8.31 25.05 6.08
CA LEU A 387 -9.28 24.00 5.73
C LEU A 387 -9.63 23.08 6.91
N ILE A 388 -8.65 22.61 7.69
CA ILE A 388 -8.96 21.65 8.77
C ILE A 388 -9.77 22.24 9.94
N LYS A 389 -9.97 23.56 9.99
CA LYS A 389 -10.85 24.20 10.98
C LYS A 389 -12.33 24.02 10.63
N ASP A 390 -12.65 23.80 9.37
CA ASP A 390 -14.01 23.56 8.90
C ASP A 390 -14.25 22.04 8.84
N GLU A 391 -15.37 21.57 9.39
CA GLU A 391 -15.67 20.12 9.45
C GLU A 391 -15.97 19.52 8.07
N VAL A 392 -16.60 20.29 7.18
CA VAL A 392 -16.87 19.87 5.79
C VAL A 392 -15.55 19.73 5.04
N GLN A 393 -14.64 20.67 5.23
CA GLN A 393 -13.32 20.64 4.58
C GLN A 393 -12.42 19.54 5.16
N LEU A 394 -12.46 19.33 6.48
CA LEU A 394 -11.77 18.24 7.14
C LEU A 394 -12.22 16.88 6.58
N ALA A 395 -13.53 16.70 6.42
CA ALA A 395 -14.12 15.52 5.81
C ALA A 395 -13.70 15.39 4.33
N TRP A 396 -13.64 16.47 3.55
CA TRP A 396 -13.14 16.46 2.16
C TRP A 396 -11.69 15.95 2.09
N MET A 397 -10.80 16.46 2.93
CA MET A 397 -9.38 16.04 3.01
C MET A 397 -9.19 14.58 3.45
N GLY A 398 -10.23 13.94 3.98
CA GLY A 398 -10.21 12.55 4.40
C GLY A 398 -9.55 12.29 5.72
N PHE A 399 -9.87 13.14 6.68
CA PHE A 399 -9.45 12.96 8.05
C PHE A 399 -10.66 12.89 8.97
N ASP A 400 -10.68 11.88 9.84
CA ASP A 400 -11.76 11.68 10.80
C ASP A 400 -11.70 12.66 11.97
N SER A 401 -10.57 13.34 12.16
CA SER A 401 -10.41 14.36 13.19
C SER A 401 -9.35 15.40 12.84
N ARG A 402 -9.53 16.61 13.39
CA ARG A 402 -8.54 17.69 13.27
C ARG A 402 -7.18 17.29 13.81
N ARG A 403 -7.13 16.42 14.84
CA ARG A 403 -5.87 15.94 15.42
C ARG A 403 -5.08 15.08 14.42
N VAL A 404 -5.77 14.15 13.76
CA VAL A 404 -5.15 13.29 12.72
C VAL A 404 -4.71 14.13 11.53
N ALA A 405 -5.55 15.07 11.08
CA ALA A 405 -5.23 15.98 9.99
C ALA A 405 -3.99 16.83 10.29
N LYS A 406 -3.92 17.45 11.48
CA LYS A 406 -2.74 18.23 11.91
C LYS A 406 -1.45 17.41 11.91
N LYS A 407 -1.52 16.14 12.33
CA LYS A 407 -0.34 15.26 12.30
C LYS A 407 0.08 15.00 10.85
N ALA A 408 -0.84 14.52 10.01
CA ALA A 408 -0.55 14.20 8.61
C ALA A 408 -0.01 15.40 7.81
N LEU A 409 -0.54 16.60 8.05
CA LEU A 409 -0.10 17.82 7.38
C LEU A 409 1.28 18.29 7.81
N ARG A 410 1.62 18.18 9.10
CA ARG A 410 2.98 18.44 9.59
C ARG A 410 3.98 17.45 8.99
N ASP A 411 3.58 16.18 8.94
CA ASP A 411 4.41 15.13 8.37
C ASP A 411 4.66 15.39 6.85
N LEU A 412 3.64 15.88 6.13
CA LEU A 412 3.77 16.26 4.71
C LEU A 412 4.60 17.51 4.50
N GLU A 413 4.50 18.50 5.40
CA GLU A 413 5.35 19.69 5.41
C GLU A 413 6.81 19.34 5.69
N SER A 414 7.06 18.39 6.59
CA SER A 414 8.40 17.83 6.86
C SER A 414 8.98 17.21 5.58
N LEU A 415 8.23 16.31 4.94
CA LEU A 415 8.66 15.67 3.69
C LEU A 415 8.94 16.72 2.60
N ARG A 416 8.07 17.73 2.43
CA ARG A 416 8.30 18.84 1.48
C ARG A 416 9.62 19.55 1.73
N ASN A 417 9.91 19.87 2.98
CA ASN A 417 11.14 20.59 3.35
C ASN A 417 12.37 19.70 3.14
N ASN A 418 12.29 18.41 3.52
CA ASN A 418 13.37 17.44 3.29
C ASN A 418 13.64 17.22 1.80
N LEU A 419 12.58 17.23 0.97
CA LEU A 419 12.68 17.19 -0.48
C LEU A 419 13.41 18.42 -1.04
N ALA A 420 13.04 19.62 -0.59
CA ALA A 420 13.64 20.88 -1.01
C ALA A 420 15.11 21.04 -0.60
N HIS A 421 15.52 20.48 0.54
CA HIS A 421 16.88 20.62 1.10
C HIS A 421 17.80 19.43 0.85
N SER A 422 17.44 18.53 -0.07
CA SER A 422 18.23 17.32 -0.38
C SER A 422 18.50 16.40 0.81
N GLN A 423 17.65 16.44 1.84
CA GLN A 423 17.79 15.64 3.07
C GLN A 423 17.30 14.19 2.87
N ASP A 424 17.69 13.31 3.79
CA ASP A 424 17.25 11.91 3.80
C ASP A 424 15.73 11.80 4.07
N ILE A 425 14.97 11.39 3.05
CA ILE A 425 13.52 11.17 3.13
C ILE A 425 13.12 9.73 3.49
N VAL A 426 14.05 8.77 3.47
CA VAL A 426 13.72 7.35 3.65
C VAL A 426 13.62 7.00 5.13
N SER A 427 14.56 7.49 5.94
CA SER A 427 14.63 7.12 7.37
C SER A 427 13.43 7.59 8.19
N HIS A 428 12.84 8.74 7.85
CA HIS A 428 11.83 9.39 8.70
C HIS A 428 10.51 9.70 7.98
N ASP A 429 10.51 9.79 6.64
CA ASP A 429 9.31 10.15 5.87
C ASP A 429 8.69 8.97 5.11
N TRP A 430 9.18 7.74 5.30
CA TRP A 430 8.65 6.55 4.61
C TRP A 430 7.13 6.35 4.78
N PRO A 431 6.56 6.43 6.01
CA PRO A 431 5.11 6.33 6.19
C PRO A 431 4.31 7.39 5.40
N GLN A 432 4.89 8.58 5.20
CA GLN A 432 4.28 9.72 4.51
C GLN A 432 4.28 9.47 3.01
N ILE A 433 5.43 9.04 2.48
CA ILE A 433 5.60 8.63 1.09
C ILE A 433 4.59 7.52 0.75
N ALA A 434 4.50 6.48 1.58
CA ALA A 434 3.54 5.38 1.41
C ALA A 434 2.07 5.85 1.43
N ARG A 435 1.69 6.73 2.37
CA ARG A 435 0.31 7.25 2.44
C ARG A 435 -0.03 8.16 1.25
N MET A 436 0.90 9.00 0.81
CA MET A 436 0.69 9.94 -0.28
C MET A 436 0.49 9.21 -1.60
N THR A 437 1.33 8.21 -1.88
CA THR A 437 1.27 7.41 -3.11
C THR A 437 -0.03 6.60 -3.20
N GLN A 438 -0.48 5.96 -2.12
CA GLN A 438 -1.79 5.28 -2.07
C GLN A 438 -2.98 6.21 -2.34
N ARG A 439 -2.92 7.48 -1.89
CA ARG A 439 -3.99 8.45 -2.11
C ARG A 439 -4.07 8.93 -3.56
N ILE A 440 -2.96 8.89 -4.29
CA ILE A 440 -2.93 9.38 -5.68
C ILE A 440 -3.49 8.35 -6.64
N GLU A 441 -3.28 7.06 -6.40
CA GLU A 441 -4.01 6.00 -7.12
C GLU A 441 -5.53 6.13 -6.95
N PHE A 442 -5.98 6.47 -5.74
CA PHE A 442 -7.39 6.76 -5.48
C PHE A 442 -7.87 7.95 -6.30
N LEU A 443 -7.14 9.08 -6.30
CA LEU A 443 -7.51 10.27 -7.08
C LEU A 443 -7.53 9.97 -8.59
N MET A 444 -6.51 9.30 -9.14
CA MET A 444 -6.47 8.93 -10.56
C MET A 444 -7.58 7.94 -10.96
N GLY A 445 -8.03 7.09 -10.04
CA GLY A 445 -9.15 6.17 -10.27
C GLY A 445 -10.54 6.82 -10.35
N PHE A 446 -10.71 8.10 -9.97
CA PHE A 446 -11.96 8.85 -10.17
C PHE A 446 -12.04 9.55 -11.54
N GLY A 447 -10.97 9.50 -12.34
CA GLY A 447 -10.93 10.15 -13.66
C GLY A 447 -11.38 9.26 -14.83
N GLU A 448 -11.74 8.00 -14.58
CA GLU A 448 -12.18 7.03 -15.60
C GLU A 448 -13.69 6.75 -15.54
N GLU A 449 -14.51 7.78 -15.33
CA GLU A 449 -15.96 7.72 -15.65
C GLU A 449 -16.26 8.36 -17.00
#